data_AF-A0A9X2WN02-F1
#
_entry.id   AF-A0A9X2WN02-F1
#
_cell.length_a   1.000
_cell.length_b   1.000
_cell.length_c   1.000
_cell.angle_alpha   90.00
_cell.angle_beta   90.00
_cell.angle_gamma   90.00
#
_symmetry.space_group_name_H-M   'P 1'
#
loop_
_entity.id
_entity.type
_entity.pdbx_description
1 polymer ?
#
loop_
_entity_poly.entity_id
_entity_poly.type
_entity_poly.pdbx_seq_one_letter_code
_entity_poly.pdbx_strand_id
1 'polypeptide(L)'
;MKLILQIAAGVLLALGVLVLGAAIIEQYEVYKLEQKLVAIKEEQLAKEALRKRQAELALQQKIEARKVKILAAEEKRKKIAIQNERNKAKHDAWIKFFEPREDCHQYQNDEHMVDCVEYRNKKKSEFESQYRAGL
;
A
#
# COMPACT_ATOMS: atom_id res chain seq x y z
N MET A 1 78.68 -50.23 5.73
CA MET A 1 78.30 -48.81 5.89
C MET A 1 77.58 -48.21 4.67
N LYS A 2 78.01 -48.47 3.41
CA LYS A 2 77.33 -47.97 2.19
C LYS A 2 75.84 -48.32 2.09
N LEU A 3 75.47 -49.58 2.41
CA LEU A 3 74.09 -50.07 2.32
C LEU A 3 73.11 -49.35 3.26
N ILE A 4 73.53 -49.06 4.50
CA ILE A 4 72.70 -48.35 5.50
C ILE A 4 72.47 -46.90 5.05
N LEU A 5 73.49 -46.27 4.46
CA LEU A 5 73.40 -44.90 3.94
C LEU A 5 72.45 -44.80 2.74
N GLN A 6 72.43 -45.80 1.86
CA GLN A 6 71.49 -45.87 0.74
C GLN A 6 70.05 -46.08 1.19
N ILE A 7 69.82 -46.92 2.20
CA ILE A 7 68.48 -47.15 2.77
C ILE A 7 67.98 -45.87 3.46
N ALA A 8 68.82 -45.20 4.27
CA ALA A 8 68.46 -43.95 4.92
C ALA A 8 68.16 -42.83 3.91
N ALA A 9 68.93 -42.72 2.83
CA ALA A 9 68.66 -41.77 1.76
C ALA A 9 67.35 -42.06 1.01
N GLY A 10 67.02 -43.34 0.79
CA GLY A 10 65.74 -43.75 0.19
C GLY A 10 64.54 -43.41 1.06
N VAL A 11 64.64 -43.63 2.38
CA VAL A 11 63.58 -43.28 3.34
C VAL A 11 63.38 -41.77 3.42
N LEU A 12 64.47 -40.99 3.46
CA LEU A 12 64.39 -39.52 3.46
C LEU A 12 63.77 -38.98 2.16
N LEU A 13 64.08 -39.56 1.00
CA LEU A 13 63.46 -39.19 -0.26
C LEU A 13 61.96 -39.52 -0.28
N ALA A 14 61.57 -40.71 0.19
CA ALA A 14 60.16 -41.10 0.25
C ALA A 14 59.35 -40.15 1.16
N LEU A 15 59.89 -39.81 2.32
CA LEU A 15 59.29 -38.82 3.22
C LEU A 15 59.21 -37.42 2.59
N GLY A 16 60.26 -36.99 1.90
CA GLY A 16 60.27 -35.70 1.19
C GLY A 16 59.19 -35.61 0.10
N VAL A 17 59.01 -36.68 -0.68
CA VAL A 17 57.96 -36.75 -1.72
C VAL A 17 56.56 -36.73 -1.09
N LEU A 18 56.36 -37.43 0.03
CA LEU A 18 55.07 -37.42 0.74
C LEU A 18 54.72 -36.03 1.29
N VAL A 19 55.68 -35.32 1.89
CA VAL A 19 55.47 -33.98 2.43
C VAL A 19 55.17 -32.98 1.32
N LEU A 20 55.91 -33.04 0.20
CA LEU A 20 55.65 -32.19 -0.96
C LEU A 20 54.28 -32.49 -1.59
N GLY A 21 53.92 -33.76 -1.71
CA GLY A 21 52.62 -34.18 -2.22
C GLY A 21 51.46 -33.66 -1.36
N ALA A 22 51.58 -33.77 -0.03
CA ALA A 22 50.58 -33.24 0.90
C ALA A 22 50.44 -31.71 0.77
N ALA A 23 51.56 -30.99 0.71
CA ALA A 23 51.55 -29.52 0.58
C ALA A 23 50.87 -29.04 -0.73
N ILE A 24 51.06 -29.76 -1.84
CA ILE A 24 50.42 -29.44 -3.12
C ILE A 24 48.90 -29.67 -3.05
N ILE A 25 48.46 -30.76 -2.40
CA ILE A 25 47.03 -31.07 -2.25
C ILE A 25 46.35 -29.99 -1.40
N GLU A 26 46.94 -29.60 -0.26
CA GLU A 26 46.39 -28.55 0.60
C GLU A 26 46.24 -27.21 -0.14
N GLN A 27 47.26 -26.80 -0.89
CA GLN A 27 47.23 -25.58 -1.71
C GLN A 27 46.10 -25.60 -2.75
N TYR A 28 45.90 -26.75 -3.41
CA TYR A 28 44.85 -26.90 -4.41
C TYR A 28 43.44 -26.86 -3.80
N GLU A 29 43.24 -27.47 -2.63
CA GLU A 29 41.96 -27.43 -1.92
C GLU A 29 41.62 -26.02 -1.44
N VAL A 30 42.60 -25.29 -0.91
CA VAL A 30 42.43 -23.89 -0.48
C VAL A 30 42.04 -23.01 -1.67
N TYR A 31 42.72 -23.13 -2.81
CA TYR A 31 42.38 -22.37 -4.02
C TYR A 31 40.94 -22.63 -4.50
N LYS A 32 40.52 -23.90 -4.47
CA LYS A 32 39.15 -24.29 -4.87
C LYS A 32 38.09 -23.77 -3.89
N LEU A 33 38.42 -23.72 -2.59
CA LEU A 33 37.57 -23.13 -1.56
C LEU A 33 37.40 -21.63 -1.74
N GLU A 34 38.49 -20.91 -2.02
CA GLU A 34 38.45 -19.47 -2.28
C GLU A 34 37.56 -19.12 -3.48
N GLN A 35 37.67 -19.86 -4.59
CA GLN A 35 36.78 -19.66 -5.75
C GLN A 35 35.30 -19.85 -5.40
N LYS A 36 34.96 -20.88 -4.61
CA LYS A 36 33.57 -21.11 -4.17
C LYS A 36 33.09 -19.99 -3.25
N LEU A 37 33.95 -19.50 -2.36
CA LEU A 37 33.63 -18.41 -1.45
C LEU A 37 33.35 -17.10 -2.22
N VAL A 38 34.12 -16.81 -3.27
CA VAL A 38 33.88 -15.65 -4.14
C VAL A 38 32.52 -15.78 -4.83
N ALA A 39 32.23 -16.94 -5.44
CA ALA A 39 30.95 -17.18 -6.11
C ALA A 39 29.75 -17.02 -5.16
N ILE A 40 29.85 -17.55 -3.93
CA ILE A 40 28.80 -17.42 -2.90
C ILE A 40 28.62 -15.95 -2.50
N LYS A 41 29.71 -15.19 -2.32
CA LYS A 41 29.65 -13.77 -1.97
C LYS A 41 28.98 -12.94 -3.07
N GLU A 42 29.33 -13.20 -4.33
CA GLU A 42 28.72 -12.52 -5.47
C GLU A 42 27.22 -12.82 -5.57
N GLU A 43 26.82 -14.08 -5.38
CA GLU A 43 25.41 -14.48 -5.38
C GLU A 43 24.63 -13.82 -4.22
N GLN A 44 25.23 -13.73 -3.04
CA GLN A 44 24.63 -13.04 -1.89
C GLN A 44 24.45 -11.55 -2.16
N LEU A 45 25.46 -10.87 -2.70
CA LEU A 45 25.38 -9.46 -3.06
C LEU A 45 24.30 -9.21 -4.13
N ALA A 46 24.21 -10.08 -5.13
CA ALA A 46 23.18 -9.99 -6.16
C ALA A 46 21.77 -10.18 -5.58
N LYS A 47 21.59 -11.16 -4.67
CA LYS A 47 20.32 -11.40 -3.97
C LYS A 47 19.93 -10.22 -3.07
N GLU A 48 20.88 -9.64 -2.36
CA GLU A 48 20.63 -8.45 -1.53
C GLU A 48 20.26 -7.24 -2.38
N ALA A 49 20.97 -7.00 -3.48
CA ALA A 49 20.65 -5.92 -4.40
C ALA A 49 19.25 -6.08 -4.99
N LEU A 50 18.86 -7.31 -5.34
CA LEU A 50 17.53 -7.61 -5.85
C LEU A 50 16.45 -7.40 -4.78
N ARG A 51 16.69 -7.83 -3.54
CA ARG A 51 15.78 -7.60 -2.40
C ARG A 51 15.60 -6.11 -2.10
N LYS A 52 16.68 -5.31 -2.14
CA LYS A 52 16.61 -3.85 -1.96
C LYS A 52 15.76 -3.20 -3.05
N ARG A 53 15.99 -3.54 -4.32
CA ARG A 53 15.17 -3.03 -5.43
C ARG A 53 13.70 -3.40 -5.30
N GLN A 54 13.40 -4.65 -4.92
CA GLN A 54 12.01 -5.08 -4.70
C GLN A 54 11.36 -4.34 -3.52
N ALA A 55 12.10 -4.12 -2.43
CA ALA A 55 11.61 -3.36 -1.29
C ALA A 55 11.32 -1.89 -1.65
N GLU A 56 12.19 -1.25 -2.42
CA GLU A 56 12.00 0.12 -2.92
C GLU A 56 10.77 0.23 -3.83
N LEU A 57 10.61 -0.70 -4.78
CA LEU A 57 9.44 -0.75 -5.65
C LEU A 57 8.14 -0.95 -4.84
N ALA A 58 8.15 -1.87 -3.87
CA ALA A 58 7.00 -2.09 -3.00
C ALA A 58 6.67 -0.85 -2.16
N LEU A 59 7.68 -0.11 -1.70
CA LEU A 59 7.49 1.13 -0.98
C LEU A 59 6.88 2.21 -1.88
N GLN A 60 7.40 2.38 -3.10
CA GLN A 60 6.87 3.33 -4.07
C GLN A 60 5.40 3.04 -4.40
N GLN A 61 5.06 1.78 -4.68
CA GLN A 61 3.67 1.37 -4.94
C GLN A 61 2.75 1.67 -3.75
N LYS A 62 3.20 1.44 -2.51
CA LYS A 62 2.43 1.80 -1.31
C LYS A 62 2.21 3.30 -1.19
N ILE A 63 3.24 4.11 -1.48
CA ILE A 63 3.15 5.56 -1.45
C ILE A 63 2.15 6.05 -2.51
N GLU A 64 2.25 5.56 -3.74
CA GLU A 64 1.33 5.91 -4.83
C GLU A 64 -0.11 5.52 -4.52
N ALA A 65 -0.32 4.29 -4.06
CA ALA A 65 -1.66 3.82 -3.66
C ALA A 65 -2.25 4.70 -2.54
N ARG A 66 -1.42 5.16 -1.59
CA ARG A 66 -1.85 6.07 -0.54
C ARG A 66 -2.19 7.46 -1.09
N LYS A 67 -1.39 8.00 -2.00
CA LYS A 67 -1.66 9.30 -2.66
C LYS A 67 -3.00 9.26 -3.41
N VAL A 68 -3.24 8.22 -4.22
CA VAL A 68 -4.51 8.07 -4.95
C VAL A 68 -5.70 8.03 -4.00
N LYS A 69 -5.60 7.28 -2.89
CA LYS A 69 -6.67 7.22 -1.87
C LYS A 69 -6.95 8.57 -1.22
N ILE A 70 -5.91 9.36 -0.93
CA ILE A 70 -6.06 10.70 -0.34
C ILE A 70 -6.76 11.63 -1.33
N LEU A 71 -6.30 11.67 -2.58
CA LEU A 71 -6.90 12.51 -3.62
C LEU A 71 -8.38 12.16 -3.86
N ALA A 72 -8.70 10.86 -3.95
CA ALA A 72 -10.08 10.41 -4.08
C ALA A 72 -10.95 10.79 -2.86
N ALA A 73 -10.40 10.71 -1.65
CA ALA A 73 -11.09 11.12 -0.43
C ALA A 73 -11.34 12.64 -0.41
N GLU A 74 -10.37 13.45 -0.82
CA GLU A 74 -10.52 14.91 -0.94
C GLU A 74 -11.58 15.30 -1.96
N GLU A 75 -11.58 14.67 -3.14
CA GLU A 75 -12.58 14.93 -4.17
C GLU A 75 -13.99 14.57 -3.68
N LYS A 76 -14.13 13.44 -2.99
CA LYS A 76 -15.39 13.04 -2.37
C LYS A 76 -15.84 14.05 -1.30
N ARG A 77 -14.92 14.54 -0.46
CA ARG A 77 -15.23 15.58 0.55
C ARG A 77 -15.70 16.87 -0.11
N LYS A 78 -15.05 17.32 -1.20
CA LYS A 78 -15.47 18.51 -1.96
C LYS A 78 -16.87 18.34 -2.55
N LYS A 79 -17.17 17.19 -3.16
CA LYS A 79 -18.51 16.89 -3.69
C LYS A 79 -19.58 16.91 -2.60
N ILE A 80 -19.29 16.31 -1.44
CA ILE A 80 -20.20 16.33 -0.29
C ILE A 80 -20.40 17.76 0.22
N ALA A 81 -19.34 18.57 0.33
CA ALA A 81 -19.44 19.96 0.77
C ALA A 81 -20.34 20.77 -0.17
N ILE A 82 -20.12 20.69 -1.48
CA ILE A 82 -20.95 21.37 -2.49
C ILE A 82 -22.41 20.90 -2.40
N GLN A 83 -22.64 19.60 -2.25
CA GLN A 83 -23.99 19.05 -2.12
C GLN A 83 -24.67 19.53 -0.84
N ASN A 84 -23.95 19.59 0.27
CA ASN A 84 -24.45 20.11 1.54
C ASN A 84 -24.80 21.59 1.45
N GLU A 85 -23.97 22.41 0.80
CA GLU A 85 -24.26 23.82 0.56
C GLU A 85 -25.51 24.00 -0.31
N ARG A 86 -25.64 23.22 -1.39
CA ARG A 86 -26.85 23.23 -2.23
C ARG A 86 -28.10 22.79 -1.47
N ASN A 87 -28.00 21.74 -0.66
CA ASN A 87 -29.10 21.26 0.16
C ASN A 87 -29.50 22.29 1.21
N LYS A 88 -28.52 22.95 1.83
CA LYS A 88 -28.75 24.05 2.76
C LYS A 88 -29.46 25.22 2.08
N ALA A 89 -28.96 25.67 0.92
CA ALA A 89 -29.59 26.73 0.15
C ALA A 89 -31.04 26.38 -0.26
N LYS A 90 -31.29 25.14 -0.71
CA LYS A 90 -32.63 24.64 -1.01
C LYS A 90 -33.52 24.63 0.24
N HIS A 91 -32.98 24.23 1.39
CA HIS A 91 -33.70 24.21 2.66
C HIS A 91 -34.07 25.62 3.15
N ASP A 92 -33.12 26.56 3.09
CA ASP A 92 -33.34 27.95 3.47
C ASP A 92 -34.38 28.61 2.54
N ALA A 93 -34.35 28.31 1.24
CA ALA A 93 -35.37 28.74 0.29
C ALA A 93 -36.74 28.13 0.58
N TRP A 94 -36.80 26.84 0.94
CA TRP A 94 -38.04 26.19 1.35
C TRP A 94 -38.65 26.83 2.60
N ILE A 95 -37.84 27.15 3.62
CA ILE A 95 -38.33 27.82 4.83
C ILE A 95 -38.95 29.18 4.49
N LYS A 96 -38.35 29.93 3.56
CA LYS A 96 -38.90 31.23 3.12
C LYS A 96 -40.16 31.10 2.27
N PHE A 97 -40.27 30.03 1.49
CA PHE A 97 -41.42 29.78 0.62
C PHE A 97 -42.61 29.19 1.38
N PHE A 98 -42.35 28.31 2.35
CA PHE A 98 -43.39 27.57 3.04
C PHE A 98 -43.99 28.38 4.18
N GLU A 99 -45.20 28.86 3.95
CA GLU A 99 -46.05 29.43 4.99
C GLU A 99 -46.99 28.34 5.53
N PRO A 100 -46.82 27.91 6.80
CA PRO A 100 -47.73 26.98 7.43
C PRO A 100 -49.10 27.64 7.63
N ARG A 101 -50.17 26.85 7.50
CA ARG A 101 -51.50 27.31 7.91
C ARG A 101 -51.59 27.37 9.43
N GLU A 102 -52.27 28.37 9.95
CA GLU A 102 -52.41 28.61 11.40
C GLU A 102 -53.09 27.45 12.14
N ASP A 103 -54.00 26.74 11.49
CA ASP A 103 -54.70 25.58 12.04
C ASP A 103 -53.81 24.33 12.16
N CYS A 104 -52.75 24.22 11.36
CA CYS A 104 -51.85 23.08 11.36
C CYS A 104 -50.81 23.05 12.50
N HIS A 105 -50.85 23.99 13.44
CA HIS A 105 -50.00 23.99 14.64
C HIS A 105 -50.44 22.96 15.70
N GLN A 106 -51.74 22.61 15.72
CA GLN A 106 -52.31 21.60 16.60
C GLN A 106 -53.34 20.77 15.82
N TYR A 107 -53.10 19.46 15.73
CA TYR A 107 -54.07 18.57 15.07
C TYR A 107 -55.32 18.44 15.92
N GLN A 108 -56.46 18.66 15.29
CA GLN A 108 -57.77 18.61 15.96
C GLN A 108 -58.37 17.20 15.89
N ASN A 109 -58.06 16.47 14.82
CA ASN A 109 -58.44 15.07 14.59
C ASN A 109 -57.53 14.48 13.50
N ASP A 110 -57.66 13.17 13.25
CA ASP A 110 -56.84 12.45 12.27
C ASP A 110 -57.06 12.97 10.84
N GLU A 111 -58.28 13.37 10.48
CA GLU A 111 -58.59 13.94 9.15
C GLU A 111 -57.86 15.28 8.93
N HIS A 112 -57.82 16.14 9.95
CA HIS A 112 -57.11 17.41 9.95
C HIS A 112 -55.59 17.20 9.90
N MET A 113 -55.06 16.16 10.56
CA MET A 113 -53.66 15.78 10.43
C MET A 113 -53.32 15.42 8.97
N VAL A 114 -54.17 14.63 8.32
CA VAL A 114 -53.99 14.24 6.91
C VAL A 114 -54.04 15.48 6.01
N ASP A 115 -55.04 16.36 6.17
CA ASP A 115 -55.16 17.60 5.40
C ASP A 115 -53.91 18.50 5.53
N CYS A 116 -53.39 18.66 6.74
CA CYS A 116 -52.16 19.42 6.98
C CYS A 116 -50.92 18.81 6.31
N VAL A 117 -50.81 17.48 6.31
CA VAL A 117 -49.72 16.76 5.62
C VAL A 117 -49.86 16.90 4.10
N GLU A 118 -51.07 16.75 3.57
CA GLU A 118 -51.37 16.93 2.15
C GLU A 118 -51.06 18.36 1.68
N TYR A 119 -51.48 19.37 2.45
CA TYR A 119 -51.17 20.77 2.18
C TYR A 119 -49.65 20.99 2.12
N ARG A 120 -48.90 20.50 3.12
CA ARG A 120 -47.44 20.58 3.13
C ARG A 120 -46.80 19.90 1.92
N ASN A 121 -47.30 18.71 1.54
CA ASN A 121 -46.79 17.97 0.38
C ASN A 121 -47.07 18.71 -0.94
N LYS A 122 -48.26 19.28 -1.08
CA LYS A 122 -48.62 20.12 -2.23
C LYS A 122 -47.70 21.34 -2.33
N LYS A 123 -47.51 22.06 -1.23
CA LYS A 123 -46.57 23.21 -1.18
C LYS A 123 -45.14 22.80 -1.49
N LYS A 124 -44.70 21.62 -1.05
CA LYS A 124 -43.38 21.08 -1.39
C LYS A 124 -43.24 20.82 -2.88
N SER A 125 -44.26 20.25 -3.52
CA SER A 125 -44.27 20.03 -4.97
C SER A 125 -44.24 21.35 -5.75
N GLU A 126 -45.03 22.35 -5.31
CA GLU A 126 -45.02 23.70 -5.89
C GLU A 126 -43.62 24.34 -5.80
N PHE A 127 -43.00 24.29 -4.62
CA PHE A 127 -41.63 24.76 -4.40
C PHE A 127 -40.62 24.05 -5.32
N GLU A 128 -40.67 22.72 -5.42
CA GLU A 128 -39.71 22.00 -6.25
C GLU A 128 -39.86 22.28 -7.75
N SER A 129 -41.06 22.64 -8.20
CA SER A 129 -41.30 23.10 -9.57
C SER A 129 -40.70 24.49 -9.78
N GLN A 130 -40.94 25.41 -8.86
CA GLN A 130 -40.46 26.79 -8.92
C GLN A 130 -38.94 26.89 -8.78
N TYR A 131 -38.36 26.20 -7.80
CA TYR A 131 -36.92 26.15 -7.56
C TYR A 131 -36.15 25.57 -8.74
N ARG A 132 -36.73 24.59 -9.46
CA ARG A 132 -36.16 24.07 -10.71
C ARG A 132 -36.22 25.08 -11.87
N ALA A 133 -37.21 25.98 -11.86
CA ALA A 133 -37.35 27.06 -12.83
C ALA A 133 -36.49 28.30 -12.52
N GLY A 134 -35.79 28.33 -11.38
CA GLY A 134 -34.84 29.39 -11.01
C GLY A 134 -35.34 30.40 -9.97
N LEU A 135 -36.35 30.05 -9.17
CA LEU A 135 -36.90 30.86 -8.07
C LEU A 135 -36.18 30.68 -6.72
#